data_AF-A0A8I2FS23-F1
#
_entry.id   AF-A0A8I2FS23-F1
#
_cell.length_a   1.000
_cell.length_b   1.000
_cell.length_c   1.000
_cell.angle_alpha   90.00
_cell.angle_beta   90.00
_cell.angle_gamma   90.00
#
_symmetry.space_group_name_H-M   'P 1'
#
loop_
_entity.id
_entity.type
_entity.pdbx_description
1 polymer ?
#
loop_
_entity_poly.entity_id
_entity_poly.type
_entity_poly.pdbx_seq_one_letter_code
_entity_poly.pdbx_strand_id
1 'polypeptide(L)' 'ADVERDFFPLTVDYQERTYAAGKIPGGFFKREGRPSEKETLTSRLIDRPIRPLFPKEFKNEVQIIATVLSLDPEVDPDI' A
#
# COMPACT_ATOMS: atom_id res chain seq x y z
N ALA A 1 9.50 -22.55 -5.85
CA ALA A 1 8.72 -22.13 -4.67
C ALA A 1 9.54 -22.51 -3.46
N ASP A 2 9.81 -21.56 -2.58
CA ASP A 2 10.61 -21.79 -1.38
C ASP A 2 9.92 -22.84 -0.50
N VAL A 3 10.60 -23.93 -0.18
CA VAL A 3 9.98 -25.21 0.23
C VAL A 3 9.56 -25.21 1.72
N GLU A 4 9.97 -24.21 2.51
CA GLU A 4 9.83 -24.16 3.98
C GLU A 4 9.19 -22.85 4.51
N ARG A 5 8.18 -22.28 3.84
CA ARG A 5 7.47 -21.12 4.41
C ARG A 5 6.37 -21.57 5.36
N ASP A 6 6.43 -21.12 6.63
CA ASP A 6 5.41 -21.44 7.66
C ASP A 6 4.27 -20.43 7.75
N PHE A 7 4.34 -19.34 6.99
CA PHE A 7 3.34 -18.27 6.96
C PHE A 7 3.01 -17.86 5.53
N PHE A 8 1.88 -17.15 5.36
CA PHE A 8 1.50 -16.56 4.08
C PHE A 8 2.15 -15.17 3.93
N PRO A 9 3.12 -15.00 2.99
CA PRO A 9 3.80 -13.72 2.79
C PRO A 9 2.95 -12.83 1.86
N LEU A 10 2.15 -11.98 2.50
CA LEU A 10 1.40 -10.90 1.87
C LEU A 10 1.99 -9.55 2.30
N THR A 11 2.34 -8.74 1.31
CA THR A 11 2.77 -7.35 1.46
C THR A 11 1.81 -6.44 0.73
N VAL A 12 1.38 -5.36 1.40
CA VAL A 12 0.53 -4.32 0.83
C VAL A 12 1.20 -2.98 1.02
N ASP A 13 1.47 -2.29 -0.07
CA ASP A 13 2.09 -0.97 -0.12
C ASP A 13 1.10 0.02 -0.74
N TYR A 14 0.54 0.92 0.06
CA TYR A 14 -0.22 2.07 -0.41
C TYR A 14 0.68 3.31 -0.44
N GLN A 15 0.73 4.01 -1.57
CA GLN A 15 1.56 5.19 -1.78
C GLN A 15 0.76 6.34 -2.40
N GLU A 16 0.82 7.52 -1.78
CA GLU A 16 0.26 8.74 -2.34
C GLU A 16 1.36 9.54 -3.03
N ARG A 17 1.19 9.76 -4.33
CA ARG A 17 2.11 10.65 -5.05
C ARG A 17 1.64 12.07 -4.87
N THR A 18 2.50 12.98 -4.41
CA THR A 18 2.14 14.40 -4.24
C THR A 18 1.67 15.06 -5.53
N TYR A 19 2.12 14.56 -6.69
CA TYR A 19 1.61 15.01 -7.99
C TYR A 19 0.11 14.72 -8.17
N ALA A 20 -0.45 13.72 -7.49
CA ALA A 20 -1.88 13.40 -7.57
C ALA A 20 -2.75 14.55 -7.07
N ALA A 21 -2.23 15.35 -6.13
CA ALA A 21 -2.85 16.57 -5.63
C ALA A 21 -2.36 17.86 -6.34
N GLY A 22 -1.64 17.71 -7.47
CA GLY A 22 -1.05 18.84 -8.21
C GLY A 22 0.09 19.55 -7.48
N LYS A 23 0.73 18.89 -6.51
CA LYS A 23 1.79 19.47 -5.67
C LYS A 23 3.14 18.81 -5.95
N ILE A 24 4.22 19.55 -5.69
CA ILE A 24 5.60 19.02 -5.70
C ILE A 24 5.92 18.55 -4.28
N PRO A 25 6.62 17.41 -4.10
CA PRO A 25 6.95 16.91 -2.78
C PRO A 25 7.66 17.97 -1.91
N GLY A 26 7.18 18.13 -0.68
CA GLY A 26 7.83 18.97 0.34
C GLY A 26 9.15 18.34 0.81
N GLY A 27 10.10 19.17 1.26
CA GLY A 27 11.40 18.71 1.78
C GLY A 27 12.61 18.98 0.88
N PHE A 28 13.80 18.70 1.40
CA PHE A 28 15.08 19.01 0.76
C PHE A 28 15.28 18.23 -0.56
N PHE A 29 14.91 16.95 -0.58
CA PHE A 29 15.11 16.07 -1.72
C PHE A 29 14.01 16.15 -2.79
N LYS A 30 12.89 16.83 -2.51
CA LYS A 30 11.75 16.99 -3.45
C LYS A 30 11.27 15.66 -4.05
N ARG A 31 11.24 14.59 -3.23
CA ARG A 31 10.83 13.23 -3.60
C ARG A 31 10.00 12.62 -2.48
N GLU A 32 9.10 11.70 -2.84
CA GLU A 32 8.40 10.87 -1.84
C GLU A 32 9.42 10.06 -1.04
N GLY A 33 9.24 10.05 0.28
CA GLY A 33 10.17 9.46 1.23
C GLY A 33 9.68 8.12 1.77
N ARG A 34 9.90 7.91 3.06
CA ARG A 34 9.30 6.77 3.77
C ARG A 34 7.78 6.92 3.81
N PRO A 35 7.03 5.80 3.86
CA PRO A 35 5.58 5.86 4.03
C PRO A 35 5.21 6.71 5.23
N SER A 36 4.26 7.60 5.02
CA SER A 36 3.60 8.38 6.05
C SER A 36 2.75 7.49 6.96
N GLU A 37 2.28 8.06 8.07
CA GLU A 37 1.33 7.37 8.94
C GLU A 37 0.03 7.03 8.18
N LYS A 38 -0.50 7.95 7.36
CA LYS A 38 -1.67 7.71 6.52
C LYS A 38 -1.43 6.52 5.60
N GLU A 39 -0.34 6.54 4.83
CA GLU A 39 -0.01 5.45 3.91
C GLU A 39 0.13 4.09 4.60
N THR A 40 0.72 4.07 5.80
CA THR A 40 0.85 2.85 6.61
C THR A 40 -0.50 2.34 7.11
N LEU A 41 -1.39 3.24 7.55
CA LEU A 41 -2.73 2.89 8.01
C LEU A 41 -3.61 2.40 6.86
N THR A 42 -3.58 3.07 5.70
CA THR A 42 -4.32 2.66 4.50
C THR A 42 -3.83 1.30 3.98
N SER A 43 -2.51 1.06 3.98
CA SER A 43 -1.94 -0.26 3.65
C SER A 43 -2.53 -1.37 4.54
N ARG A 44 -2.65 -1.11 5.86
CA ARG A 44 -3.27 -2.05 6.81
C ARG A 44 -4.78 -2.19 6.59
N LEU A 45 -5.45 -1.11 6.21
CA LEU A 45 -6.89 -1.11 5.91
C LEU A 45 -7.20 -2.04 4.73
N ILE A 46 -6.32 -2.08 3.72
CA ILE A 46 -6.41 -3.01 2.59
C ILE A 46 -6.02 -4.44 3.00
N ASP A 47 -4.92 -4.62 3.74
CA ASP A 47 -4.39 -5.95 4.13
C ASP A 47 -5.37 -6.76 5.01
N ARG A 48 -5.92 -6.13 6.05
CA ARG A 48 -6.75 -6.80 7.06
C ARG A 48 -7.95 -7.58 6.48
N PRO A 49 -8.77 -7.01 5.58
CA PRO A 49 -9.91 -7.74 5.02
C PRO A 49 -9.50 -8.80 4.00
N ILE A 50 -8.41 -8.62 3.24
CA ILE A 50 -8.03 -9.55 2.17
C ILE A 50 -7.21 -10.74 2.68
N ARG A 51 -6.39 -10.56 3.72
CA ARG A 51 -5.52 -11.61 4.26
C ARG A 51 -6.26 -12.91 4.62
N PRO A 52 -7.42 -12.90 5.29
CA PRO A 52 -8.16 -14.13 5.59
C PRO A 52 -8.90 -14.73 4.38
N LEU A 53 -8.97 -14.04 3.23
CA LEU A 53 -9.65 -14.55 2.03
C LEU A 53 -8.77 -15.51 1.22
N PHE A 54 -7.47 -15.58 1.49
CA PHE A 54 -6.58 -16.55 0.86
C PHE A 54 -6.77 -17.96 1.45
N PRO A 55 -6.72 -19.02 0.63
CA PRO A 55 -6.74 -20.40 1.14
C PRO A 55 -5.60 -20.63 2.14
N LYS A 56 -5.85 -21.45 3.18
CA LYS A 56 -4.89 -21.66 4.28
C LYS A 56 -3.57 -22.28 3.82
N GLU A 57 -3.60 -23.07 2.76
CA GLU A 57 -2.46 -23.74 2.15
C GLU A 57 -1.71 -22.84 1.16
N PHE A 58 -2.25 -21.66 0.86
CA PHE A 58 -1.65 -20.72 -0.07
C PHE A 58 -0.47 -19.99 0.59
N LYS A 59 0.74 -20.29 0.13
CA LYS A 59 2.00 -19.76 0.68
C LYS A 59 2.89 -19.08 -0.36
N ASN A 60 2.35 -18.87 -1.56
CA ASN A 60 3.04 -18.09 -2.57
C ASN A 60 3.09 -16.63 -2.15
N GLU A 61 4.16 -15.95 -2.53
CA GLU A 61 4.34 -14.53 -2.27
C GLU A 61 3.35 -13.70 -3.07
N VAL A 62 2.71 -12.75 -2.39
CA VAL A 62 1.79 -11.80 -2.99
C VAL A 62 2.18 -10.40 -2.54
N GLN A 63 2.37 -9.52 -3.52
CA GLN A 63 2.60 -8.10 -3.30
C GLN A 63 1.49 -7.30 -3.97
N ILE A 64 0.89 -6.37 -3.22
CA ILE A 64 -0.10 -5.42 -3.71
C ILE A 64 0.49 -4.03 -3.59
N ILE A 65 0.54 -3.30 -4.71
CA ILE A 65 1.02 -1.92 -4.77
C ILE A 65 -0.15 -1.04 -5.21
N ALA A 66 -0.70 -0.27 -4.29
CA ALA A 66 -1.73 0.72 -4.55
C ALA A 66 -1.08 2.10 -4.63
N THR A 67 -1.15 2.76 -5.79
CA THR A 67 -0.57 4.09 -5.98
C THR A 67 -1.65 5.07 -6.38
N VAL A 68 -1.80 6.16 -5.62
CA VAL A 68 -2.71 7.25 -5.97
C VAL A 68 -2.07 8.09 -7.07
N LEU A 69 -2.71 8.11 -8.24
CA LEU A 69 -2.24 8.83 -9.42
C LEU A 69 -2.93 10.18 -9.60
N SER A 70 -4.16 10.32 -9.11
CA SER A 70 -4.97 11.54 -9.16
C SER A 70 -5.85 11.59 -7.93
N LEU A 71 -6.05 12.77 -7.37
CA LEU A 71 -6.86 12.99 -6.18
C LEU A 71 -7.92 14.06 -6.45
N ASP A 72 -9.18 13.72 -6.20
CA ASP A 72 -10.25 14.69 -6.06
C ASP A 72 -10.28 15.15 -4.59
N PRO A 73 -10.14 16.46 -4.28
CA PRO A 73 -10.20 16.95 -2.91
C PRO A 73 -11.49 16.63 -2.15
N GLU A 74 -12.59 16.32 -2.86
CA GLU A 74 -13.88 16.00 -2.25
C GLU A 74 -14.04 14.49 -1.95
N VAL A 75 -13.14 13.64 -2.46
CA VAL A 75 -13.21 12.18 -2.31
C VAL A 75 -11.89 11.65 -1.76
N ASP A 76 -11.92 11.05 -0.57
CA ASP A 76 -10.71 10.45 0.02
C ASP A 76 -10.32 9.20 -0.78
N PRO A 77 -9.07 9.09 -1.28
CA PRO A 77 -8.61 7.92 -2.05
C PRO A 77 -8.57 6.59 -1.28
N ASP A 78 -8.80 6.60 0.03
CA ASP A 78 -8.80 5.39 0.87
C ASP A 78 -10.19 4.76 1.11
N ILE A 79 -11.28 5.35 0.60
CA ILE A 79 -12.68 4.91 0.77
C ILE A 79 -13.40 4.70 -0.57
#